data_AF-A0A6M0C432-F1
#
_entry.id   AF-A0A6M0C432-F1
#
_cell.length_a   1.000
_cell.length_b   1.000
_cell.length_c   1.000
_cell.angle_alpha   90.00
_cell.angle_beta   90.00
_cell.angle_gamma   90.00
#
_symmetry.space_group_name_H-M   'P 1'
#
loop_
_entity.id
_entity.type
_entity.pdbx_description
1 polymer ?
#
loop_
_entity_poly.entity_id
_entity_poly.type
_entity_poly.pdbx_seq_one_letter_code
_entity_poly.pdbx_strand_id
1 'polypeptide(L)'
;MNFKKISKPKFLLSLILLTVAGCLGNFFNLPLFFGVDFLFGSIATLIIVYLYGSVWGTLAAFVASISTYYDWGHPYAIIIFTCEALFVSLLLGRKGQSMVLLDGIYWLFIGMPLVGLFYKFAIGLPNSGVLLIALKQAVNGIFNALIASLIVNYLLTQNAKIEIKAKKFSLQETILILLVAFVFVPALTITVFNGRQVLVTIEGEIKSELEALANPLKNNLQIWYEQHSNAVQGLANIARELPPERSEKLQLSTEAIKRAYPSFMKMYVTDGEWNIIASEPTVNEV
;
A
#
# COMPACT_ATOMS: atom_id res chain seq x y z
N MET A 1 16.41 -10.11 38.21
CA MET A 1 17.39 -9.03 37.92
C MET A 1 17.03 -7.85 38.81
N ASN A 2 17.98 -7.32 39.60
CA ASN A 2 17.73 -6.40 40.72
C ASN A 2 17.36 -4.98 40.25
N PHE A 3 16.12 -4.54 40.49
CA PHE A 3 15.56 -3.22 40.17
C PHE A 3 16.19 -2.02 40.94
N LYS A 4 17.41 -2.15 41.47
CA LYS A 4 17.88 -1.35 42.62
C LYS A 4 18.75 -0.12 42.33
N LYS A 5 18.97 0.31 41.08
CA LYS A 5 19.92 1.42 40.77
C LYS A 5 19.40 2.58 39.91
N ILE A 6 18.10 2.68 39.62
CA ILE A 6 17.53 3.87 38.95
C ILE A 6 16.50 4.52 39.87
N SER A 7 16.61 5.82 40.13
CA SER A 7 15.58 6.56 40.88
C SER A 7 14.24 6.44 40.15
N LYS A 8 13.16 6.08 40.87
CA LYS A 8 11.80 5.89 40.33
C LYS A 8 11.37 6.91 39.25
N PRO A 9 11.59 8.24 39.39
CA PRO A 9 11.19 9.21 38.35
C PRO A 9 12.00 9.08 37.05
N LYS A 10 13.31 8.84 37.14
CA LYS A 10 14.16 8.65 35.94
C LYS A 10 13.80 7.37 35.20
N PHE A 11 13.48 6.30 35.93
CA PHE A 11 13.00 5.04 35.36
C PHE A 11 11.72 5.25 34.54
N LEU A 12 10.74 5.92 35.14
CA LEU A 12 9.44 6.14 34.50
C LEU A 12 9.59 7.02 33.25
N LEU A 13 10.37 8.10 33.34
CA LEU A 13 10.61 9.02 32.23
C LEU A 13 11.27 8.30 31.05
N SER A 14 12.33 7.52 31.29
CA SER A 14 13.02 6.78 30.23
C SER A 14 12.14 5.72 29.57
N LEU A 15 11.29 5.05 30.36
CA LEU A 15 10.35 4.07 29.85
C LEU A 15 9.31 4.74 28.93
N ILE A 16 8.73 5.86 29.37
CA ILE A 16 7.74 6.61 28.58
C ILE A 16 8.38 7.11 27.29
N LEU A 17 9.57 7.72 27.35
CA LEU A 17 10.27 8.24 26.18
C LEU A 17 10.56 7.14 25.15
N LEU A 18 11.05 5.97 25.60
CA LEU A 18 11.31 4.85 24.70
C LEU A 18 10.01 4.26 24.12
N THR A 19 8.94 4.15 24.90
CA THR A 19 7.65 3.68 24.37
C THR A 19 7.09 4.64 23.32
N VAL A 20 7.18 5.95 23.57
CA VAL A 20 6.79 6.99 22.60
C VAL A 20 7.66 6.90 21.36
N ALA A 21 8.98 6.74 21.50
CA ALA A 21 9.88 6.53 20.36
C ALA A 21 9.52 5.27 19.57
N GLY A 22 9.09 4.19 20.24
CA GLY A 22 8.59 2.99 19.59
C GLY A 22 7.32 3.24 18.77
N CYS A 23 6.36 3.98 19.34
CA CYS A 23 5.13 4.38 18.63
C CYS A 23 5.46 5.24 17.41
N LEU A 24 6.31 6.26 17.59
CA LEU A 24 6.74 7.15 16.50
C LEU A 24 7.53 6.41 15.43
N GLY A 25 8.36 5.43 15.80
CA GLY A 25 9.11 4.61 14.86
C GLY A 25 8.21 3.71 13.99
N ASN A 26 7.05 3.31 14.50
CA ASN A 26 6.04 2.62 13.69
C ASN A 26 5.18 3.58 12.88
N PHE A 27 4.92 4.79 13.38
CA PHE A 27 4.13 5.80 12.68
C PHE A 27 4.90 6.43 11.50
N PHE A 28 6.17 6.79 11.69
CA PHE A 28 7.07 7.27 10.64
C PHE A 28 7.76 6.11 9.92
N ASN A 29 6.96 5.11 9.55
CA ASN A 29 7.44 3.96 8.80
C ASN A 29 8.09 4.41 7.47
N LEU A 30 9.00 3.58 6.94
CA LEU A 30 9.63 3.83 5.66
C LEU A 30 8.91 3.01 4.58
N PRO A 31 8.11 3.62 3.69
CA PRO A 31 7.44 2.90 2.63
C PRO A 31 8.46 2.39 1.62
N LEU A 32 8.59 1.06 1.51
CA LEU A 32 9.54 0.45 0.58
C LEU A 32 8.92 0.35 -0.82
N PHE A 33 7.74 -0.27 -0.93
CA PHE A 33 6.96 -0.44 -2.17
C PHE A 33 5.56 -1.00 -1.82
N PHE A 34 4.55 -0.76 -2.66
CA PHE A 34 3.21 -1.39 -2.63
C PHE A 34 2.67 -1.81 -1.25
N GLY A 35 2.50 -0.86 -0.31
CA GLY A 35 1.93 -1.14 1.02
C GLY A 35 2.85 -1.96 1.96
N VAL A 36 4.14 -2.04 1.63
CA VAL A 36 5.18 -2.73 2.41
C VAL A 36 6.06 -1.68 3.08
N ASP A 37 5.77 -1.42 4.36
CA ASP A 37 6.49 -0.38 5.12
C ASP A 37 7.47 -0.96 6.12
N PHE A 38 8.68 -0.39 6.21
CA PHE A 38 9.64 -0.75 7.24
C PHE A 38 9.31 -0.01 8.54
N LEU A 39 9.13 -0.78 9.62
CA LEU A 39 8.71 -0.27 10.94
C LEU A 39 9.91 -0.23 11.89
N PHE A 40 10.10 0.86 12.64
CA PHE A 40 11.25 1.00 13.54
C PHE A 40 10.92 0.80 15.03
N GLY A 41 9.66 0.54 15.38
CA GLY A 41 9.21 0.49 16.77
C GLY A 41 9.88 -0.61 17.59
N SER A 42 10.20 -1.77 16.97
CA SER A 42 10.87 -2.86 17.69
C SER A 42 12.25 -2.47 18.24
N ILE A 43 12.91 -1.45 17.68
CA ILE A 43 14.20 -0.97 18.21
C ILE A 43 14.02 -0.51 19.66
N ALA A 44 13.03 0.36 19.90
CA ALA A 44 12.80 0.92 21.22
C ALA A 44 12.27 -0.12 22.21
N THR A 45 11.41 -1.03 21.75
CA THR A 45 10.81 -2.06 22.61
C THR A 45 11.85 -3.10 23.04
N LEU A 46 12.77 -3.48 22.16
CA LEU A 46 13.89 -4.37 22.49
C LEU A 46 14.92 -3.72 23.42
N ILE A 47 15.13 -2.40 23.31
CA ILE A 47 15.91 -1.64 24.31
C ILE A 47 15.22 -1.69 25.68
N ILE A 48 13.89 -1.51 25.74
CA ILE A 48 13.11 -1.62 26.99
C ILE A 48 13.20 -3.03 27.56
N VAL A 49 13.09 -4.08 26.72
CA VAL A 49 13.30 -5.48 27.13
C VAL A 49 14.65 -5.64 27.82
N TYR A 50 15.72 -5.08 27.24
CA TYR A 50 17.06 -5.17 27.79
C TYR A 50 17.20 -4.43 29.13
N LEU A 51 16.66 -3.21 29.23
CA LEU A 51 16.86 -2.34 30.39
C LEU A 51 15.90 -2.64 31.57
N TYR A 52 14.65 -2.96 31.27
CA TYR A 52 13.55 -3.03 32.25
C TYR A 52 12.91 -4.41 32.35
N GLY A 53 13.30 -5.34 31.46
CA GLY A 53 12.87 -6.73 31.50
C GLY A 53 11.55 -7.00 30.79
N SER A 54 11.07 -8.24 30.95
CA SER A 54 9.96 -8.82 30.19
C SER A 54 8.65 -8.03 30.28
N VAL A 55 8.16 -7.73 31.49
CA VAL A 55 6.85 -7.07 31.66
C VAL A 55 6.78 -5.73 30.93
N TRP A 56 7.77 -4.86 31.14
CA TRP A 56 7.77 -3.53 30.54
C TRP A 56 8.08 -3.56 29.05
N GLY A 57 8.96 -4.46 28.60
CA GLY A 57 9.27 -4.65 27.18
C GLY A 57 8.08 -5.14 26.37
N THR A 58 7.36 -6.14 26.88
CA THR A 58 6.16 -6.67 26.23
C THR A 58 5.01 -5.67 26.22
N LEU A 59 4.79 -4.93 27.32
CA LEU A 59 3.79 -3.86 27.34
C LEU A 59 4.12 -2.74 26.35
N ALA A 60 5.39 -2.33 26.29
CA ALA A 60 5.82 -1.32 25.33
C ALA A 60 5.66 -1.80 23.88
N ALA A 61 5.97 -3.07 23.60
CA ALA A 61 5.75 -3.68 22.28
C ALA A 61 4.28 -3.68 21.88
N PHE A 62 3.40 -4.12 22.80
CA PHE A 62 1.96 -4.06 22.57
C PHE A 62 1.50 -2.65 22.23
N VAL A 63 1.86 -1.65 23.04
CA VAL A 63 1.46 -0.25 22.83
C VAL A 63 2.04 0.31 21.53
N ALA A 64 3.32 0.11 21.26
CA ALA A 64 3.97 0.60 20.05
C ALA A 64 3.36 -0.02 18.79
N SER A 65 2.96 -1.29 18.83
CA SER A 65 2.36 -1.96 17.69
C SER A 65 0.91 -1.57 17.43
N ILE A 66 0.20 -0.92 18.35
CA ILE A 66 -1.20 -0.47 18.10
C ILE A 66 -1.28 0.41 16.85
N SER A 67 -0.27 1.22 16.55
CA SER A 67 -0.25 2.06 15.35
C SER A 67 -0.43 1.24 14.06
N THR A 68 0.12 0.02 14.02
CA THR A 68 0.03 -0.87 12.85
C THR A 68 -1.40 -1.32 12.53
N TYR A 69 -2.32 -1.27 13.51
CA TYR A 69 -3.73 -1.54 13.25
C TYR A 69 -4.38 -0.47 12.36
N TYR A 70 -3.98 0.79 12.53
CA TYR A 70 -4.49 1.89 11.70
C TYR A 70 -3.96 1.82 10.28
N ASP A 71 -2.71 1.37 10.11
CA ASP A 71 -2.08 1.25 8.79
C ASP A 71 -2.64 0.04 8.01
N TRP A 72 -2.82 -1.11 8.67
CA TRP A 72 -3.12 -2.38 7.99
C TRP A 72 -4.54 -2.89 8.20
N GLY A 73 -5.34 -2.24 9.07
CA GLY A 73 -6.74 -2.58 9.31
C GLY A 73 -6.97 -3.89 10.09
N HIS A 74 -5.92 -4.53 10.60
CA HIS A 74 -6.01 -5.82 11.30
C HIS A 74 -4.97 -5.95 12.43
N PRO A 75 -5.25 -6.73 13.50
CA PRO A 75 -4.43 -6.73 14.72
C PRO A 75 -3.24 -7.70 14.69
N TYR A 76 -3.05 -8.47 13.61
CA TYR A 76 -2.08 -9.58 13.61
C TYR A 76 -0.62 -9.15 13.85
N ALA A 77 -0.26 -7.97 13.36
CA ALA A 77 1.05 -7.38 13.60
C ALA A 77 1.30 -7.09 15.09
N ILE A 78 0.26 -6.64 15.81
CA ILE A 78 0.33 -6.42 17.26
C ILE A 78 0.68 -7.74 17.96
N ILE A 79 0.02 -8.83 17.60
CA ILE A 79 0.27 -10.15 18.18
C ILE A 79 1.70 -10.60 17.90
N ILE A 80 2.16 -10.49 16.66
CA ILE A 80 3.49 -10.93 16.24
C ILE A 80 4.57 -10.14 16.99
N PHE A 81 4.58 -8.81 16.92
CA PHE A 81 5.61 -8.00 17.59
C PHE A 81 5.54 -8.05 19.13
N THR A 82 4.35 -8.24 19.71
CA THR A 82 4.24 -8.47 21.15
C THR A 82 4.86 -9.81 21.55
N CYS A 83 4.64 -10.86 20.75
CA CYS A 83 5.25 -12.17 20.93
C CYS A 83 6.77 -12.14 20.72
N GLU A 84 7.29 -11.34 19.79
CA GLU A 84 8.72 -11.07 19.59
C GLU A 84 9.34 -10.58 20.90
N ALA A 85 8.83 -9.46 21.44
CA ALA A 85 9.35 -8.88 22.68
C ALA A 85 9.23 -9.83 23.87
N LEU A 86 8.13 -10.58 23.97
CA LEU A 86 7.95 -11.59 25.01
C LEU A 86 9.01 -12.71 24.88
N PHE A 87 9.17 -13.30 23.69
CA PHE A 87 10.12 -14.38 23.44
C PHE A 87 11.56 -13.95 23.74
N VAL A 88 11.97 -12.82 23.18
CA VAL A 88 13.33 -12.28 23.39
C VAL A 88 13.54 -12.01 24.88
N SER A 89 12.58 -11.38 25.57
CA SER A 89 12.74 -11.05 26.99
C SER A 89 12.85 -12.25 27.92
N LEU A 90 12.18 -13.37 27.63
CA LEU A 90 12.23 -14.58 28.44
C LEU A 90 13.61 -15.27 28.34
N LEU A 91 14.23 -15.22 27.17
CA LEU A 91 15.49 -15.93 26.90
C LEU A 91 16.73 -15.06 27.15
N LEU A 92 16.64 -13.75 26.91
CA LEU A 92 17.74 -12.79 27.10
C LEU A 92 18.25 -12.76 28.56
N GLY A 93 17.40 -13.09 29.54
CA GLY A 93 17.77 -13.22 30.95
C GLY A 93 18.76 -14.36 31.27
N ARG A 94 19.00 -15.29 30.33
CA ARG A 94 19.98 -16.38 30.46
C ARG A 94 21.35 -15.87 29.99
N LYS A 95 22.27 -15.71 30.94
CA LYS A 95 23.59 -15.07 30.76
C LYS A 95 24.27 -15.50 29.45
N GLY A 96 24.39 -14.56 28.51
CA GLY A 96 25.32 -14.64 27.39
C GLY A 96 24.72 -14.79 26.00
N GLN A 97 23.39 -14.78 25.83
CA GLN A 97 22.75 -14.88 24.52
C GLN A 97 22.72 -13.53 23.79
N SER A 98 22.98 -13.54 22.48
CA SER A 98 22.87 -12.37 21.60
C SER A 98 21.41 -12.05 21.34
N MET A 99 21.02 -10.78 21.54
CA MET A 99 19.67 -10.30 21.22
C MET A 99 19.29 -10.59 19.77
N VAL A 100 20.22 -10.36 18.83
CA VAL A 100 20.03 -10.60 17.40
C VAL A 100 19.82 -12.09 17.10
N LEU A 101 20.54 -12.97 17.80
CA LEU A 101 20.38 -14.42 17.63
C LEU A 101 19.01 -14.89 18.11
N LEU A 102 18.56 -14.42 19.28
CA LEU A 102 17.25 -14.77 19.82
C LEU A 102 16.12 -14.25 18.93
N ASP A 103 16.27 -13.04 18.41
CA ASP A 103 15.33 -12.45 17.47
C ASP A 103 15.26 -13.24 16.16
N GLY A 104 16.41 -13.63 15.59
CA GLY A 104 16.47 -14.50 14.41
C GLY A 104 15.80 -15.86 14.63
N ILE A 105 15.98 -16.47 15.80
CA ILE A 105 15.29 -17.73 16.17
C ILE A 105 13.78 -17.51 16.27
N TYR A 106 13.35 -16.41 16.90
CA TYR A 106 11.95 -16.04 16.96
C TYR A 106 11.34 -15.94 15.57
N TRP A 107 11.94 -15.16 14.67
CA TRP A 107 11.39 -14.96 13.33
C TRP A 107 11.38 -16.25 12.51
N LEU A 108 12.39 -17.09 12.65
CA LEU A 108 12.46 -18.36 11.93
C LEU A 108 11.38 -19.36 12.35
N PHE A 109 11.16 -19.52 13.66
CA PHE A 109 10.32 -20.61 14.19
C PHE A 109 8.95 -20.17 14.70
N ILE A 110 8.73 -18.88 14.94
CA ILE A 110 7.50 -18.35 15.53
C ILE A 110 6.93 -17.23 14.68
N GLY A 111 7.71 -16.18 14.40
CA GLY A 111 7.26 -15.00 13.66
C GLY A 111 6.76 -15.33 12.25
N MET A 112 7.59 -15.96 11.41
CA MET A 112 7.18 -16.36 10.05
C MET A 112 6.02 -17.37 10.04
N PRO A 113 5.99 -18.41 10.89
CA PRO A 113 4.82 -19.27 11.02
C PRO A 113 3.54 -18.54 11.45
N LEU A 114 3.61 -17.58 12.38
CA LEU A 114 2.45 -16.76 12.76
C LEU A 114 1.99 -15.86 11.61
N VAL A 115 2.92 -15.28 10.84
CA VAL A 115 2.57 -14.56 9.60
C VAL A 115 1.85 -15.51 8.65
N GLY A 116 2.38 -16.71 8.43
CA GLY A 116 1.73 -17.76 7.64
C GLY A 116 0.30 -18.03 8.13
N LEU A 117 0.13 -18.26 9.44
CA LEU A 117 -1.17 -18.53 10.04
C LEU A 117 -2.18 -17.40 9.78
N PHE A 118 -1.82 -16.17 10.15
CA PHE A 118 -2.76 -15.04 10.07
C PHE A 118 -2.99 -14.57 8.64
N TYR A 119 -1.93 -14.38 7.87
CA TYR A 119 -2.04 -13.78 6.54
C TYR A 119 -2.55 -14.79 5.50
N LYS A 120 -2.28 -16.09 5.66
CA LYS A 120 -2.83 -17.12 4.77
C LYS A 120 -4.28 -17.45 5.12
N PHE A 121 -4.56 -17.80 6.37
CA PHE A 121 -5.85 -18.40 6.75
C PHE A 121 -6.87 -17.37 7.22
N ALA A 122 -6.44 -16.30 7.89
CA ALA A 122 -7.37 -15.30 8.40
C ALA A 122 -7.65 -14.17 7.39
N ILE A 123 -6.64 -13.74 6.62
CA ILE A 123 -6.80 -12.71 5.58
C ILE A 123 -7.08 -13.33 4.20
N GLY A 124 -6.58 -14.53 3.92
CA GLY A 124 -6.79 -15.19 2.61
C GLY A 124 -5.82 -14.76 1.51
N LEU A 125 -4.62 -14.27 1.87
CA LEU A 125 -3.64 -13.81 0.87
C LEU A 125 -3.09 -14.96 0.01
N PRO A 126 -2.69 -14.65 -1.25
CA PRO A 126 -1.97 -15.61 -2.09
C PRO A 126 -0.61 -15.97 -1.47
N ASN A 127 -0.10 -17.16 -1.78
CA ASN A 127 1.13 -17.69 -1.18
C ASN A 127 2.34 -16.77 -1.39
N SER A 128 2.41 -16.13 -2.55
CA SER A 128 3.45 -15.13 -2.87
C SER A 128 3.40 -13.93 -1.93
N GLY A 129 2.21 -13.40 -1.64
CA GLY A 129 2.00 -12.29 -0.71
C GLY A 129 2.34 -12.67 0.74
N VAL A 130 1.94 -13.86 1.17
CA VAL A 130 2.27 -14.38 2.52
C VAL A 130 3.79 -14.51 2.70
N LEU A 131 4.47 -15.12 1.73
CA LEU A 131 5.92 -15.27 1.77
C LEU A 131 6.64 -13.92 1.80
N LEU A 132 6.18 -12.97 0.98
CA LEU A 132 6.72 -11.62 0.94
C LEU A 132 6.61 -10.93 2.30
N ILE A 133 5.42 -10.97 2.91
CA ILE A 133 5.19 -10.35 4.22
C ILE A 133 6.02 -11.05 5.30
N ALA A 134 6.10 -12.38 5.28
CA ALA A 134 6.86 -13.16 6.26
C ALA A 134 8.35 -12.81 6.22
N LEU A 135 8.94 -12.81 5.02
CA LEU A 135 10.34 -12.42 4.82
C LEU A 135 10.57 -10.97 5.21
N LYS A 136 9.68 -10.06 4.80
CA LYS A 136 9.79 -8.65 5.14
C LYS A 136 9.73 -8.41 6.65
N GLN A 137 8.80 -9.04 7.36
CA GLN A 137 8.68 -8.86 8.80
C GLN A 137 9.87 -9.46 9.55
N ALA A 138 10.37 -10.63 9.12
CA ALA A 138 11.60 -11.22 9.65
C ALA A 138 12.82 -10.33 9.44
N VAL A 139 12.97 -9.79 8.24
CA VAL A 139 14.03 -8.84 7.90
C VAL A 139 13.95 -7.61 8.80
N ASN A 140 12.74 -7.08 8.99
CA ASN A 140 12.51 -5.90 9.80
C ASN A 140 12.87 -6.13 11.28
N GLY A 141 12.37 -7.20 11.90
CA GLY A 141 12.69 -7.51 13.30
C GLY A 141 14.18 -7.74 13.54
N ILE A 142 14.85 -8.53 12.69
CA ILE A 142 16.29 -8.82 12.82
C ILE A 142 17.11 -7.53 12.72
N PHE A 143 16.76 -6.66 11.80
CA PHE A 143 17.41 -5.35 11.65
C PHE A 143 17.15 -4.42 12.85
N ASN A 144 15.93 -4.43 13.40
CA ASN A 144 15.63 -3.65 14.59
C ASN A 144 16.39 -4.17 15.82
N ALA A 145 16.50 -5.50 15.98
CA ALA A 145 17.30 -6.13 17.03
C ALA A 145 18.79 -5.81 16.88
N LEU A 146 19.27 -5.72 15.64
CA LEU A 146 20.63 -5.30 15.30
C LEU A 146 20.91 -3.89 15.82
N ILE A 147 20.05 -2.93 15.46
CA ILE A 147 20.18 -1.53 15.89
C ILE A 147 20.06 -1.43 17.41
N ALA A 148 19.06 -2.09 18.02
CA ALA A 148 18.87 -2.09 19.46
C ALA A 148 20.12 -2.61 20.19
N SER A 149 20.71 -3.71 19.70
CA SER A 149 21.95 -4.28 20.23
C SER A 149 23.13 -3.30 20.13
N LEU A 150 23.29 -2.60 19.00
CA LEU A 150 24.32 -1.58 18.83
C LEU A 150 24.13 -0.39 19.79
N ILE A 151 22.90 0.13 19.90
CA ILE A 151 22.57 1.25 20.80
C ILE A 151 22.87 0.88 22.25
N VAL A 152 22.39 -0.28 22.71
CA VAL A 152 22.58 -0.74 24.09
C VAL A 152 24.06 -0.88 24.42
N ASN A 153 24.85 -1.52 23.55
CA ASN A 153 26.24 -1.87 23.85
C ASN A 153 27.24 -0.71 23.64
N TYR A 154 27.00 0.20 22.69
CA TYR A 154 27.92 1.31 22.44
C TYR A 154 27.52 2.58 23.19
N LEU A 155 26.24 2.94 23.22
CA LEU A 155 25.81 4.24 23.76
C LEU A 155 25.47 4.18 25.24
N LEU A 156 24.80 3.12 25.71
CA LEU A 156 24.33 3.06 27.10
C LEU A 156 25.38 2.52 28.08
N THR A 157 26.16 1.50 27.70
CA THR A 157 27.19 0.92 28.58
C THR A 157 28.46 1.76 28.73
N GLN A 158 28.76 2.68 27.80
CA GLN A 158 29.94 3.55 27.90
C GLN A 158 29.66 4.84 28.67
N ASN A 159 28.48 5.45 28.47
CA ASN A 159 28.17 6.77 29.04
C ASN A 159 27.44 6.71 30.38
N ALA A 160 26.68 5.64 30.65
CA ALA A 160 26.02 5.48 31.92
C ALA A 160 26.94 4.66 32.83
N LYS A 161 27.26 5.15 34.03
CA LYS A 161 27.92 4.39 35.13
C LYS A 161 27.03 3.23 35.64
N ILE A 162 26.26 2.62 34.77
CA ILE A 162 25.51 1.42 35.04
C ILE A 162 26.54 0.30 34.94
N GLU A 163 26.84 -0.34 36.06
CA GLU A 163 27.60 -1.60 36.12
C GLU A 163 26.78 -2.74 35.49
N ILE A 164 26.40 -2.57 34.24
CA ILE A 164 26.11 -3.71 33.38
C ILE A 164 27.50 -4.23 33.04
N LYS A 165 27.77 -5.51 33.34
CA LYS A 165 28.97 -6.19 32.83
C LYS A 165 28.92 -6.09 31.31
N ALA A 166 29.51 -5.04 30.75
CA ALA A 166 29.60 -4.80 29.33
C ALA A 166 30.32 -6.01 28.76
N LYS A 167 29.53 -6.92 28.17
CA LYS A 167 30.06 -8.12 27.56
C LYS A 167 30.79 -7.61 26.33
N LYS A 168 32.11 -7.80 26.28
CA LYS A 168 32.87 -7.56 25.05
C LYS A 168 32.23 -8.43 23.98
N PHE A 169 31.90 -7.82 22.83
CA PHE A 169 31.36 -8.54 21.69
C PHE A 169 32.21 -9.78 21.42
N SER A 170 31.55 -10.91 21.21
CA SER A 170 32.21 -12.00 20.52
C SER A 170 32.56 -11.48 19.13
N LEU A 171 33.77 -11.76 18.61
CA LEU A 171 34.12 -11.47 17.22
C LEU A 171 33.04 -12.00 16.25
N GLN A 172 32.40 -13.11 16.63
CA GLN A 172 31.28 -13.70 15.90
C GLN A 172 30.05 -12.79 15.84
N GLU A 173 29.73 -12.07 16.92
CA GLU A 173 28.62 -11.12 16.94
C GLU A 173 28.92 -9.93 16.04
N THR A 174 30.11 -9.31 16.14
CA THR A 174 30.48 -8.18 15.26
C THR A 174 30.48 -8.60 13.79
N ILE A 175 31.01 -9.79 13.47
CA ILE A 175 31.00 -10.33 12.10
C ILE A 175 29.56 -10.58 11.64
N LEU A 176 28.70 -11.18 12.48
CA LEU A 176 27.29 -11.40 12.14
C LEU A 176 26.58 -10.08 11.86
N ILE A 177 26.80 -9.07 12.71
CA ILE A 177 26.24 -7.74 12.56
C ILE A 177 26.66 -7.11 11.24
N LEU A 178 27.95 -7.17 10.90
CA LEU A 178 28.49 -6.64 9.66
C LEU A 178 27.98 -7.40 8.43
N LEU A 179 27.88 -8.72 8.49
CA LEU A 179 27.33 -9.55 7.40
C LEU A 179 25.85 -9.25 7.18
N VAL A 180 25.06 -9.18 8.25
CA VAL A 180 23.63 -8.83 8.17
C VAL A 180 23.50 -7.42 7.58
N ALA A 181 24.22 -6.43 8.10
CA ALA A 181 24.17 -5.07 7.55
C ALA A 181 24.60 -5.01 6.07
N PHE A 182 25.66 -5.71 5.70
CA PHE A 182 26.19 -5.76 4.33
C PHE A 182 25.25 -6.44 3.34
N VAL A 183 24.47 -7.43 3.78
CA VAL A 183 23.45 -8.06 2.93
C VAL A 183 22.18 -7.20 2.89
N PHE A 184 21.75 -6.69 4.03
CA PHE A 184 20.43 -6.05 4.17
C PHE A 184 20.39 -4.65 3.56
N VAL A 185 21.40 -3.81 3.80
CA VAL A 185 21.38 -2.42 3.31
C VAL A 185 21.33 -2.37 1.77
N PRO A 186 22.17 -3.12 1.03
CA PRO A 186 22.08 -3.16 -0.42
C PRO A 186 20.80 -3.84 -0.91
N ALA A 187 20.37 -4.94 -0.29
CA ALA A 187 19.13 -5.61 -0.69
C ALA A 187 17.90 -4.69 -0.58
N LEU A 188 17.73 -4.02 0.57
CA LEU A 188 16.66 -3.05 0.77
C LEU A 188 16.75 -1.90 -0.23
N THR A 189 17.95 -1.38 -0.48
CA THR A 189 18.16 -0.30 -1.45
C THR A 189 17.71 -0.73 -2.85
N ILE A 190 18.19 -1.88 -3.34
CA ILE A 190 17.82 -2.42 -4.66
C ILE A 190 16.31 -2.67 -4.74
N THR A 191 15.71 -3.24 -3.69
CA THR A 191 14.26 -3.49 -3.68
C THR A 191 13.46 -2.19 -3.75
N VAL A 192 13.84 -1.15 -3.02
CA VAL A 192 13.16 0.17 -3.09
C VAL A 192 13.30 0.78 -4.48
N PHE A 193 14.50 0.75 -5.07
CA PHE A 193 14.73 1.27 -6.42
C PHE A 193 13.90 0.51 -7.47
N ASN A 194 13.94 -0.83 -7.43
CA ASN A 194 13.17 -1.66 -8.35
C ASN A 194 11.67 -1.48 -8.16
N GLY A 195 11.19 -1.41 -6.91
CA GLY A 195 9.78 -1.19 -6.59
C GLY A 195 9.26 0.13 -7.15
N ARG A 196 10.04 1.22 -7.01
CA ARG A 196 9.72 2.52 -7.61
C ARG A 196 9.70 2.48 -9.13
N GLN A 197 10.68 1.79 -9.74
CA GLN A 197 10.74 1.67 -11.19
C GLN A 197 9.53 0.91 -11.74
N VAL A 198 9.16 -0.21 -11.11
CA VAL A 198 7.97 -0.99 -11.49
C VAL A 198 6.70 -0.16 -11.37
N LEU A 199 6.56 0.64 -10.31
CA LEU A 199 5.39 1.50 -10.12
C LEU A 199 5.26 2.54 -11.24
N VAL A 200 6.36 3.22 -11.60
CA VAL A 200 6.38 4.18 -12.72
C VAL A 200 6.04 3.49 -14.05
N THR A 201 6.54 2.27 -14.27
CA THR A 201 6.21 1.50 -15.48
C THR A 201 4.72 1.17 -15.54
N ILE A 202 4.14 0.64 -14.46
CA ILE A 202 2.71 0.29 -14.40
C ILE A 202 1.83 1.52 -14.61
N GLU A 203 2.16 2.66 -13.97
CA GLU A 203 1.42 3.91 -14.18
C GLU A 203 1.48 4.37 -15.64
N GLY A 204 2.64 4.25 -16.28
CA GLY A 204 2.82 4.55 -17.70
C GLY A 204 2.01 3.64 -18.61
N GLU A 205 1.99 2.33 -18.34
CA GLU A 205 1.21 1.34 -19.09
C GLU A 205 -0.29 1.60 -18.98
N ILE A 206 -0.80 1.81 -17.77
CA ILE A 206 -2.23 2.13 -17.54
C ILE A 206 -2.63 3.39 -18.30
N LYS A 207 -1.79 4.43 -18.26
CA LYS A 207 -2.06 5.68 -18.97
C LYS A 207 -2.07 5.45 -20.49
N SER A 208 -1.09 4.74 -21.01
CA SER A 208 -1.01 4.41 -22.44
C SER A 208 -2.20 3.58 -22.90
N GLU A 209 -2.63 2.60 -22.12
CA GLU A 209 -3.80 1.77 -22.43
C GLU A 209 -5.09 2.59 -22.40
N LEU A 210 -5.25 3.47 -21.41
CA LEU A 210 -6.39 4.37 -21.33
C LEU A 210 -6.45 5.32 -22.54
N GLU A 211 -5.32 5.89 -22.95
CA GLU A 211 -5.23 6.73 -24.15
C GLU A 211 -5.51 5.95 -25.44
N ALA A 212 -5.02 4.70 -25.52
CA ALA A 212 -5.26 3.81 -26.65
C ALA A 212 -6.75 3.42 -26.80
N LEU A 213 -7.51 3.41 -25.69
CA LEU A 213 -8.96 3.16 -25.72
C LEU A 213 -9.79 4.44 -25.88
N ALA A 214 -9.41 5.53 -25.22
CA ALA A 214 -10.17 6.78 -25.21
C ALA A 214 -10.11 7.52 -26.56
N ASN A 215 -8.94 7.55 -27.21
CA ASN A 215 -8.77 8.30 -28.45
C ASN A 215 -9.60 7.72 -29.62
N PRO A 216 -9.58 6.40 -29.90
CA PRO A 216 -10.44 5.82 -30.93
C PRO A 216 -11.92 6.00 -30.61
N LEU A 217 -12.34 5.85 -29.35
CA LEU A 217 -13.73 6.05 -28.95
C LEU A 217 -14.19 7.50 -29.22
N LYS A 218 -13.37 8.49 -28.82
CA LYS A 218 -13.63 9.90 -29.10
C LYS A 218 -13.74 10.17 -30.60
N ASN A 219 -12.80 9.65 -31.40
CA ASN A 219 -12.80 9.84 -32.84
C ASN A 219 -14.02 9.20 -33.50
N ASN A 220 -14.40 7.98 -33.08
CA ASN A 220 -15.58 7.30 -33.60
C ASN A 220 -16.87 8.04 -33.26
N LEU A 221 -16.99 8.59 -32.04
CA LEU A 221 -18.12 9.43 -31.64
C LEU A 221 -18.20 10.72 -32.44
N GLN A 222 -17.06 11.35 -32.71
CA GLN A 222 -17.00 12.57 -33.53
C GLN A 222 -17.38 12.28 -34.99
N ILE A 223 -16.84 11.23 -35.59
CA ILE A 223 -17.20 10.79 -36.95
C ILE A 223 -18.68 10.46 -37.04
N TRP A 224 -19.20 9.71 -36.06
CA TRP A 224 -20.62 9.41 -35.98
C TRP A 224 -21.44 10.70 -35.91
N TYR A 225 -21.12 11.62 -35.00
CA TYR A 225 -21.82 12.90 -34.87
C TYR A 225 -21.80 13.72 -36.17
N GLU A 226 -20.64 13.87 -36.81
CA GLU A 226 -20.49 14.63 -38.06
C GLU A 226 -21.29 14.00 -39.20
N GLN A 227 -21.26 12.67 -39.35
CA GLN A 227 -22.05 11.95 -40.36
C GLN A 227 -23.56 12.17 -40.18
N HIS A 228 -24.04 12.12 -38.93
CA HIS A 228 -25.45 12.33 -38.63
C HIS A 228 -25.86 13.80 -38.81
N SER A 229 -25.02 14.74 -38.38
CA SER A 229 -25.25 16.17 -38.62
C SER A 229 -25.30 16.49 -40.12
N ASN A 230 -24.41 15.91 -40.92
CA ASN A 230 -24.40 16.09 -42.37
C ASN A 230 -25.66 15.52 -43.04
N ALA A 231 -26.20 14.40 -42.53
CA ALA A 231 -27.46 13.84 -43.02
C ALA A 231 -28.64 14.79 -42.78
N VAL A 232 -28.74 15.36 -41.57
CA VAL A 232 -29.78 16.35 -41.23
C VAL A 232 -29.62 17.62 -42.06
N GLN A 233 -28.39 18.12 -42.22
CA GLN A 233 -28.11 19.30 -43.04
C GLN A 233 -28.42 19.06 -44.52
N GLY A 234 -28.15 17.85 -45.04
CA GLY A 234 -28.52 17.44 -46.38
C GLY A 234 -30.03 17.47 -46.60
N LEU A 235 -30.80 16.91 -45.66
CA LEU A 235 -32.27 16.98 -45.71
C LEU A 235 -32.77 18.44 -45.64
N ALA A 236 -32.18 19.26 -44.78
CA ALA A 236 -32.52 20.68 -44.66
C ALA A 236 -32.24 21.46 -45.96
N ASN A 237 -31.16 21.15 -46.68
CA ASN A 237 -30.86 21.77 -47.96
C ASN A 237 -31.87 21.36 -49.05
N ILE A 238 -32.23 20.08 -49.12
CA ILE A 238 -33.29 19.57 -50.02
C ILE A 238 -34.61 20.30 -49.73
N ALA A 239 -34.96 20.46 -48.45
CA ALA A 239 -36.18 21.16 -48.03
C ALA A 239 -36.20 22.65 -48.42
N ARG A 240 -35.03 23.31 -48.53
CA ARG A 240 -34.94 24.72 -48.97
C ARG A 240 -35.13 24.89 -50.47
N GLU A 241 -34.74 23.91 -51.28
CA GLU A 241 -34.80 23.99 -52.74
C GLU A 241 -36.17 23.58 -53.31
N LEU A 242 -36.95 22.81 -52.54
CA LEU A 242 -38.27 22.34 -52.93
C LEU A 242 -39.39 23.24 -52.37
N PRO A 243 -40.34 23.70 -53.21
CA PRO A 243 -41.54 24.39 -52.74
C PRO A 243 -42.38 23.49 -51.82
N PRO A 244 -43.05 24.04 -50.78
CA PRO A 244 -43.87 23.26 -49.83
C PRO A 244 -44.99 22.45 -50.50
N GLU A 245 -45.41 22.83 -51.71
CA GLU A 245 -46.44 22.14 -52.50
C GLU A 245 -45.98 20.79 -53.08
N ARG A 246 -44.68 20.45 -53.06
CA ARG A 246 -44.13 19.17 -53.56
C ARG A 246 -43.77 18.18 -52.42
N SER A 247 -44.73 17.97 -51.52
CA SER A 247 -44.59 17.12 -50.32
C SER A 247 -44.13 15.69 -50.62
N GLU A 248 -44.52 15.09 -51.75
CA GLU A 248 -44.17 13.71 -52.10
C GLU A 248 -42.65 13.49 -52.28
N LYS A 249 -41.94 14.42 -52.94
CA LYS A 249 -40.47 14.31 -53.13
C LYS A 249 -39.70 14.52 -51.83
N LEU A 250 -40.20 15.41 -50.98
CA LEU A 250 -39.61 15.68 -49.66
C LEU A 250 -39.85 14.50 -48.71
N GLN A 251 -41.02 13.88 -48.78
CA GLN A 251 -41.37 12.66 -48.05
C GLN A 251 -40.44 11.49 -48.44
N LEU A 252 -40.29 11.21 -49.74
CA LEU A 252 -39.37 10.18 -50.23
C LEU A 252 -37.91 10.43 -49.80
N SER A 253 -37.48 11.69 -49.78
CA SER A 253 -36.13 12.06 -49.35
C SER A 253 -35.95 11.87 -47.84
N THR A 254 -36.99 12.17 -47.05
CA THR A 254 -37.02 11.97 -45.59
C THR A 254 -36.94 10.48 -45.25
N GLU A 255 -37.72 9.64 -45.92
CA GLU A 255 -37.68 8.18 -45.77
C GLU A 255 -36.33 7.60 -46.19
N ALA A 256 -35.77 8.07 -47.32
CA ALA A 256 -34.47 7.61 -47.81
C ALA A 256 -33.34 7.92 -46.81
N ILE A 257 -33.31 9.12 -46.24
CA ILE A 257 -32.31 9.50 -45.24
C ILE A 257 -32.52 8.74 -43.93
N LYS A 258 -33.76 8.58 -43.46
CA LYS A 258 -34.05 7.77 -42.26
C LYS A 258 -33.65 6.30 -42.42
N ARG A 259 -33.82 5.72 -43.62
CA ARG A 259 -33.39 4.35 -43.94
C ARG A 259 -31.87 4.24 -44.03
N ALA A 260 -31.19 5.25 -44.57
CA ALA A 260 -29.73 5.32 -44.63
C ALA A 260 -29.08 5.50 -43.26
N TYR A 261 -29.78 6.13 -42.30
CA TYR A 261 -29.32 6.37 -40.93
C TYR A 261 -30.34 5.83 -39.90
N PRO A 262 -30.37 4.50 -39.66
CA PRO A 262 -31.36 3.84 -38.79
C PRO A 262 -31.35 4.33 -37.34
N SER A 263 -30.21 4.84 -36.87
CA SER A 263 -29.95 5.40 -35.54
C SER A 263 -30.82 6.61 -35.19
N PHE A 264 -31.29 7.37 -36.18
CA PHE A 264 -32.31 8.39 -35.91
C PHE A 264 -33.60 7.68 -35.48
N MET A 265 -34.14 7.97 -34.30
CA MET A 265 -35.38 7.31 -33.87
C MET A 265 -36.58 7.75 -34.71
N LYS A 266 -36.71 9.06 -34.95
CA LYS A 266 -37.73 9.68 -35.79
C LYS A 266 -37.08 10.82 -36.58
N MET A 267 -37.58 11.09 -37.77
CA MET A 267 -37.12 12.20 -38.60
C MET A 267 -38.34 12.93 -39.17
N TYR A 268 -38.36 14.26 -39.10
CA TYR A 268 -39.45 15.07 -39.63
C TYR A 268 -38.92 16.41 -40.14
N VAL A 269 -39.62 16.97 -41.13
CA VAL A 269 -39.37 18.30 -41.69
C VAL A 269 -40.58 19.16 -41.38
N THR A 270 -40.35 20.40 -40.94
CA THR A 270 -41.41 21.37 -40.64
C THR A 270 -41.36 22.57 -41.58
N ASP A 271 -42.51 23.20 -41.81
CA ASP A 271 -42.57 24.55 -42.38
C ASP A 271 -42.22 25.62 -41.33
N GLY A 272 -42.24 26.90 -41.73
CA GLY A 272 -41.96 28.03 -40.84
C GLY A 272 -43.00 28.23 -39.72
N GLU A 273 -44.15 27.54 -39.80
CA GLU A 273 -45.23 27.57 -38.81
C GLU A 273 -45.21 26.33 -37.89
N TRP A 274 -44.16 25.49 -37.99
CA TRP A 274 -43.99 24.22 -37.25
C TRP A 274 -44.93 23.09 -37.66
N ASN A 275 -45.59 23.18 -38.81
CA ASN A 275 -46.39 22.07 -39.33
C ASN A 275 -45.46 21.03 -39.96
N ILE A 276 -45.67 19.76 -39.62
CA ILE A 276 -44.92 18.64 -40.21
C ILE A 276 -45.35 18.47 -41.67
N ILE A 277 -44.40 18.65 -42.59
CA ILE A 277 -44.62 18.52 -44.04
C ILE A 277 -44.04 17.23 -44.62
N ALA A 278 -43.15 16.56 -43.87
CA ALA A 278 -42.66 15.20 -44.15
C ALA A 278 -42.20 14.52 -42.86
N SER A 279 -42.43 13.22 -42.69
CA SER A 279 -41.94 12.47 -41.52
C SER A 279 -41.77 10.98 -41.76
N GLU A 280 -40.85 10.38 -41.00
CA GLU A 280 -40.71 8.93 -40.86
C GLU A 280 -40.50 8.58 -39.37
N PRO A 281 -41.41 7.81 -38.74
CA PRO A 281 -42.63 7.22 -39.33
C PRO A 281 -43.67 8.28 -39.73
N THR A 282 -44.48 7.95 -40.74
CA THR A 282 -45.57 8.81 -41.27
C THR A 282 -46.76 8.96 -40.33
N VAL A 283 -46.87 8.10 -39.32
CA VAL A 283 -47.89 8.13 -38.27
C VAL A 283 -47.19 8.08 -36.92
N ASN A 284 -47.62 8.91 -35.97
CA ASN A 284 -47.15 8.78 -34.59
C ASN A 284 -47.72 7.47 -34.01
N GLU A 285 -46.86 6.50 -33.73
CA GLU A 285 -47.21 5.41 -32.81
C GLU A 285 -47.51 6.02 -31.44
N VAL A 286 -48.73 5.77 -30.95
CA VAL A 286 -49.25 6.17 -29.63
C VAL A 286 -48.64 5.27 -28.55
#